data_AF-A0A550HE85-F1
#
_entry.id   AF-A0A550HE85-F1
#
_cell.length_a   1.000
_cell.length_b   1.000
_cell.length_c   1.000
_cell.angle_alpha   90.00
_cell.angle_beta   90.00
_cell.angle_gamma   90.00
#
_symmetry.space_group_name_H-M   'P 1'
#
loop_
_entity.id
_entity.type
_entity.pdbx_description
1 polymer ?
#
loop_
_entity_poly.entity_id
_entity_poly.type
_entity_poly.pdbx_seq_one_letter_code
_entity_poly.pdbx_strand_id
1 'polypeptide(L)'
;MTPRHETTVAPHELTLLWLTPELGSSTWAQHRDHRFARFLTARLTEAEMLGGCHAELRALAGEHEVLDKWLAQRELASTVDDDLLAVQVSALGWALRSFAHSVWFRHHLWEVGFHPAAITGPIDPLHAAD
;
A
#
# COMPACT_ATOMS: atom_id res chain seq x y z
N MET A 1 -31.88 19.10 39.67
CA MET A 1 -32.64 18.34 38.65
C MET A 1 -32.36 18.95 37.29
N THR A 2 -31.36 18.41 36.58
CA THR A 2 -31.08 18.39 35.12
C THR A 2 -29.61 17.96 34.98
N PRO A 3 -29.32 16.69 34.62
CA PRO A 3 -27.96 16.27 34.32
C PRO A 3 -27.55 16.73 32.92
N ARG A 4 -26.27 17.11 32.79
CA ARG A 4 -25.60 17.41 31.51
C ARG A 4 -25.66 16.15 30.64
N HIS A 5 -26.15 16.30 29.40
CA HIS A 5 -25.91 15.30 28.36
C HIS A 5 -24.47 15.46 27.87
N GLU A 6 -23.57 14.68 28.45
CA GLU A 6 -22.34 14.29 27.79
C GLU A 6 -22.72 13.42 26.59
N THR A 7 -22.43 13.91 25.38
CA THR A 7 -22.50 13.09 24.18
C THR A 7 -21.33 12.12 24.23
N THR A 8 -21.58 10.94 24.79
CA THR A 8 -20.72 9.76 24.70
C THR A 8 -20.50 9.42 23.24
N VAL A 9 -19.34 9.79 22.70
CA VAL A 9 -18.83 9.21 21.46
C VAL A 9 -18.49 7.76 21.78
N ALA A 10 -19.21 6.81 21.18
CA ALA A 10 -19.00 5.39 21.40
C ALA A 10 -17.55 4.99 21.03
N PRO A 11 -16.80 4.31 21.91
CA PRO A 11 -15.38 4.00 21.71
C PRO A 11 -15.14 2.82 20.76
N HIS A 12 -16.14 2.38 19.99
CA HIS A 12 -16.09 1.12 19.25
C HIS A 12 -15.76 1.27 17.75
N GLU A 13 -15.67 2.48 17.21
CA GLU A 13 -15.34 2.69 15.78
C GLU A 13 -13.90 3.15 15.52
N LEU A 14 -13.10 3.41 16.57
CA LEU A 14 -11.67 3.74 16.44
C LEU A 14 -10.75 2.50 16.53
N THR A 15 -11.33 1.30 16.69
CA THR A 15 -10.61 0.12 17.16
C THR A 15 -10.08 -0.80 16.04
N LEU A 16 -10.25 -0.45 14.76
CA LEU A 16 -9.80 -1.33 13.64
C LEU A 16 -8.59 -0.81 12.85
N LEU A 17 -7.98 0.31 13.24
CA LEU A 17 -6.89 0.93 12.47
C LEU A 17 -5.47 0.69 13.02
N TRP A 18 -5.29 0.02 14.15
CA TRP A 18 -3.98 0.04 14.86
C TRP A 18 -3.39 -1.31 15.29
N LEU A 19 -4.02 -2.44 14.96
CA LEU A 19 -3.46 -3.76 15.29
C LEU A 19 -2.80 -4.39 14.06
N THR A 20 -1.75 -3.75 13.55
CA THR A 20 -0.69 -4.53 12.91
C THR A 20 0.31 -4.89 14.00
N PRO A 21 0.40 -6.16 14.44
CA PRO A 21 1.47 -6.58 15.35
C PRO A 21 2.82 -6.22 14.70
N GLU A 22 3.84 -5.97 15.53
CA GLU A 22 5.21 -5.69 15.10
C GLU A 22 5.76 -6.84 14.25
N LEU A 23 5.41 -6.80 12.98
CA LEU A 23 5.97 -7.60 11.94
C LEU A 23 7.37 -7.03 11.72
N GLY A 24 8.41 -7.85 11.91
CA GLY A 24 9.77 -7.48 11.54
C GLY A 24 9.79 -6.83 10.14
N SER A 25 10.74 -5.92 9.90
CA SER A 25 10.76 -5.06 8.70
C SER A 25 10.43 -5.79 7.38
N SER A 26 10.93 -7.02 7.22
CA SER A 26 10.62 -7.90 6.08
C SER A 26 9.15 -8.35 6.02
N THR A 27 8.57 -8.81 7.12
CA THR A 27 7.19 -9.28 7.15
C THR A 27 6.18 -8.14 7.06
N TRP A 28 6.52 -6.95 7.54
CA TRP A 28 5.70 -5.76 7.29
C TRP A 28 5.69 -5.38 5.81
N ALA A 29 6.86 -5.32 5.17
CA ALA A 29 6.99 -4.94 3.76
C ALA A 29 6.22 -5.93 2.85
N GLN A 30 6.26 -7.23 3.15
CA GLN A 30 5.49 -8.24 2.44
C GLN A 30 3.98 -8.00 2.51
N HIS A 31 3.45 -7.72 3.70
CA HIS A 31 2.02 -7.44 3.87
C HIS A 31 1.61 -6.13 3.19
N ARG A 32 2.42 -5.07 3.32
CA ARG A 32 2.21 -3.80 2.60
C ARG A 32 2.12 -4.07 1.11
N ASP A 33 3.09 -4.78 0.54
CA ASP A 33 3.18 -5.02 -0.90
C ASP A 33 2.04 -5.92 -1.40
N HIS A 34 1.56 -6.86 -0.59
CA HIS A 34 0.36 -7.64 -0.92
C HIS A 34 -0.90 -6.77 -0.98
N ARG A 35 -1.14 -5.91 0.02
CA ARG A 35 -2.29 -4.99 0.00
C ARG A 35 -2.18 -3.95 -1.10
N PHE A 36 -0.98 -3.43 -1.34
CA PHE A 36 -0.70 -2.48 -2.41
C PHE A 36 -0.98 -3.08 -3.78
N ALA A 37 -0.55 -4.33 -4.04
CA ALA A 37 -0.86 -5.02 -5.29
C ALA A 37 -2.38 -5.11 -5.52
N ARG A 38 -3.14 -5.53 -4.50
CA ARG A 38 -4.61 -5.61 -4.60
C ARG A 38 -5.25 -4.26 -4.88
N PHE A 39 -4.80 -3.21 -4.20
CA PHE A 39 -5.25 -1.84 -4.43
C PHE A 39 -4.98 -1.42 -5.89
N LEU A 40 -3.74 -1.59 -6.35
CA LEU A 40 -3.31 -1.13 -7.66
C LEU A 40 -4.03 -1.88 -8.79
N THR A 41 -4.15 -3.21 -8.70
CA THR A 41 -4.95 -4.00 -9.64
C THR A 41 -6.38 -3.47 -9.73
N ALA A 42 -7.04 -3.23 -8.58
CA ALA A 42 -8.40 -2.73 -8.57
C ALA A 42 -8.53 -1.31 -9.15
N ARG A 43 -7.54 -0.43 -8.97
CA ARG A 43 -7.56 0.92 -9.53
C ARG A 43 -7.29 0.94 -11.03
N LEU A 44 -6.35 0.13 -11.50
CA LEU A 44 -6.04 0.02 -12.93
C LEU A 44 -7.23 -0.58 -13.70
N THR A 45 -7.84 -1.66 -13.20
CA THR A 45 -9.06 -2.23 -13.81
C THR A 45 -10.22 -1.24 -13.84
N GLU A 46 -10.42 -0.45 -12.78
CA GLU A 46 -11.45 0.60 -12.78
C GLU A 46 -11.15 1.69 -13.82
N ALA A 47 -9.90 2.14 -13.93
CA ALA A 47 -9.48 3.15 -14.90
C ALA A 47 -9.69 2.68 -16.35
N GLU A 48 -9.41 1.40 -16.64
CA GLU A 48 -9.70 0.80 -17.95
C GLU A 48 -11.20 0.76 -18.25
N MET A 49 -12.02 0.36 -17.27
CA MET A 49 -13.48 0.28 -17.44
C MET A 49 -14.13 1.65 -17.64
N LEU A 50 -13.65 2.68 -16.94
CA LEU A 50 -14.17 4.04 -17.07
C LEU A 50 -13.80 4.68 -18.42
N GLY A 51 -12.81 4.09 -19.11
CA GLY A 51 -12.36 4.54 -20.41
C GLY A 51 -11.51 5.81 -20.32
N GLY A 52 -10.71 6.03 -21.37
CA GLY A 52 -9.87 7.20 -21.51
C GLY A 52 -9.51 7.40 -22.98
N CYS A 53 -8.76 8.45 -23.28
CA CYS A 53 -8.20 8.59 -24.61
C CYS A 53 -7.16 7.47 -24.87
N HIS A 54 -6.83 7.23 -26.14
CA HIS A 54 -5.89 6.16 -26.53
C HIS A 54 -4.51 6.29 -25.86
N ALA A 55 -4.07 7.52 -25.54
CA ALA A 55 -2.82 7.75 -24.82
C ALA A 55 -2.91 7.32 -23.35
N GLU A 56 -4.03 7.58 -22.67
CA GLU A 56 -4.27 7.16 -21.28
C GLU A 56 -4.37 5.63 -21.18
N LEU A 57 -5.08 5.00 -22.10
CA LEU A 57 -5.17 3.54 -22.15
C LEU A 57 -3.81 2.87 -22.41
N ARG A 58 -2.97 3.46 -23.26
CA ARG A 58 -1.59 2.98 -23.48
C ARG A 58 -0.72 3.15 -22.24
N ALA A 59 -0.85 4.27 -21.53
CA ALA A 59 -0.14 4.48 -20.28
C ALA A 59 -0.57 3.44 -19.23
N LEU A 60 -1.87 3.20 -19.07
CA LEU A 60 -2.41 2.17 -18.16
C LEU A 60 -1.92 0.77 -18.51
N ALA A 61 -1.85 0.41 -19.79
CA ALA A 61 -1.28 -0.87 -20.24
C ALA A 61 0.21 -1.01 -19.85
N GLY A 62 0.99 0.07 -19.97
CA GLY A 62 2.38 0.10 -19.50
C GLY A 62 2.49 -0.12 -17.99
N GLU A 63 1.60 0.47 -17.20
CA GLU A 63 1.56 0.26 -15.74
C GLU A 63 1.18 -1.18 -15.36
N HIS A 64 0.29 -1.81 -16.15
CA HIS A 64 -0.01 -3.24 -16.01
C HIS A 64 1.23 -4.12 -16.23
N GLU A 65 2.02 -3.87 -17.28
CA GLU A 65 3.26 -4.61 -17.53
C GLU A 65 4.26 -4.50 -16.37
N VAL A 66 4.39 -3.30 -15.79
CA VAL A 66 5.28 -3.06 -14.64
C VAL A 66 4.75 -3.76 -13.38
N LEU A 67 3.44 -3.74 -13.15
CA LEU A 67 2.78 -4.46 -12.05
C LEU A 67 2.99 -5.96 -12.16
N ASP A 68 2.75 -6.55 -13.33
CA ASP A 68 2.91 -7.99 -13.56
C ASP A 68 4.37 -8.41 -13.38
N LYS A 69 5.31 -7.62 -13.89
CA LYS A 69 6.74 -7.86 -13.67
C LYS A 69 7.10 -7.81 -12.19
N TRP A 70 6.60 -6.81 -11.46
CA TRP A 70 6.85 -6.68 -10.03
C TRP A 70 6.29 -7.87 -9.23
N LEU A 71 5.09 -8.33 -9.56
CA LEU A 71 4.49 -9.52 -8.94
C LEU A 71 5.30 -10.78 -9.19
N ALA A 72 5.69 -11.02 -10.45
CA ALA A 72 6.50 -12.20 -10.81
C ALA A 72 7.87 -12.18 -10.11
N GLN A 73 8.54 -11.03 -10.04
CA GLN A 73 9.82 -10.91 -9.34
C GLN A 73 9.68 -11.08 -7.82
N ARG A 74 8.59 -10.61 -7.22
CA ARG A 74 8.30 -10.82 -5.81
C ARG A 74 8.09 -12.29 -5.47
N GLU A 75 7.35 -13.00 -6.31
CA GLU A 75 7.15 -14.44 -6.14
C GLU A 75 8.49 -15.18 -6.24
N LEU A 76 9.31 -14.85 -7.25
CA LEU A 76 10.64 -15.45 -7.39
C LEU A 76 11.56 -15.15 -6.18
N ALA A 77 11.56 -13.91 -5.69
CA ALA A 77 12.36 -13.50 -4.53
C ALA A 77 11.93 -14.19 -3.22
N SER A 78 10.71 -14.75 -3.16
CA SER A 78 10.28 -15.57 -2.01
C SER A 78 10.91 -16.97 -2.00
N THR A 79 11.49 -17.39 -3.13
CA THR A 79 12.05 -18.74 -3.33
C THR A 79 13.56 -18.74 -3.53
N VAL A 80 14.15 -17.60 -3.91
CA VAL A 80 15.57 -17.44 -4.20
C VAL A 80 16.13 -16.31 -3.35
N ASP A 81 17.20 -16.60 -2.61
CA ASP A 81 17.96 -15.60 -1.86
C ASP A 81 18.98 -14.93 -2.80
N ASP A 82 18.56 -13.85 -3.45
CA ASP A 82 19.36 -13.06 -4.40
C ASP A 82 19.18 -11.56 -4.11
N ASP A 83 20.26 -10.92 -3.65
CA ASP A 83 20.28 -9.50 -3.30
C ASP A 83 19.93 -8.59 -4.49
N LEU A 84 20.38 -8.93 -5.70
CA LEU A 84 20.09 -8.14 -6.90
C LEU A 84 18.59 -8.23 -7.22
N LEU A 85 17.99 -9.41 -7.09
CA LEU A 85 16.56 -9.60 -7.26
C LEU A 85 15.77 -8.82 -6.21
N ALA A 86 16.19 -8.84 -4.94
CA ALA A 86 15.56 -8.08 -3.86
C ALA A 86 15.60 -6.56 -4.11
N VAL A 87 16.72 -6.05 -4.62
CA VAL A 87 16.86 -4.63 -5.03
C VAL A 87 15.93 -4.29 -6.20
N GLN A 88 15.85 -5.16 -7.22
CA GLN A 88 14.94 -4.94 -8.36
C GLN A 88 13.47 -4.91 -7.94
N VAL A 89 13.04 -5.86 -7.10
CA VAL A 89 11.70 -5.92 -6.51
C VAL A 89 11.40 -4.62 -5.75
N SER A 90 12.35 -4.13 -4.97
CA SER A 90 12.19 -2.92 -4.18
C SER A 90 12.07 -1.67 -5.07
N ALA A 91 12.89 -1.59 -6.12
CA ALA A 91 12.87 -0.48 -7.08
C ALA A 91 11.56 -0.42 -7.87
N LEU A 92 11.09 -1.56 -8.40
CA LEU A 92 9.80 -1.63 -9.09
C LEU A 92 8.64 -1.28 -8.16
N GLY A 93 8.64 -1.82 -6.93
CA GLY A 93 7.61 -1.50 -5.94
C GLY A 93 7.59 -0.01 -5.58
N TRP A 94 8.76 0.64 -5.50
CA TRP A 94 8.86 2.08 -5.27
C TRP A 94 8.33 2.90 -6.46
N ALA A 95 8.64 2.49 -7.69
CA ALA A 95 8.15 3.15 -8.90
C ALA A 95 6.61 3.09 -8.98
N LEU A 96 6.03 1.91 -8.77
CA LEU A 96 4.58 1.71 -8.76
C LEU A 96 3.91 2.52 -7.64
N ARG A 97 4.49 2.58 -6.44
CA ARG A 97 3.99 3.44 -5.35
C ARG A 97 4.05 4.92 -5.72
N SER A 98 5.09 5.36 -6.43
CA SER A 98 5.25 6.75 -6.85
C SER A 98 4.19 7.15 -7.87
N PHE A 99 3.96 6.29 -8.87
CA PHE A 99 2.87 6.45 -9.81
C PHE A 99 1.51 6.48 -9.08
N ALA A 100 1.22 5.46 -8.27
CA ALA A 100 -0.04 5.34 -7.58
C ALA A 100 -0.31 6.51 -6.62
N HIS A 101 0.73 7.04 -5.97
CA HIS A 101 0.63 8.23 -5.14
C HIS A 101 0.25 9.47 -5.96
N SER A 102 0.81 9.64 -7.16
CA SER A 102 0.49 10.80 -8.01
C SER A 102 -0.97 10.83 -8.45
N VAL A 103 -1.61 9.67 -8.57
CA VAL A 103 -2.98 9.54 -9.10
C VAL A 103 -4.01 9.34 -7.99
N TRP A 104 -3.73 8.49 -7.00
CA TRP A 104 -4.73 7.97 -6.07
C TRP A 104 -4.44 8.22 -4.58
N PHE A 105 -3.52 9.11 -4.20
CA PHE A 105 -3.22 9.36 -2.78
C PHE A 105 -4.42 9.87 -1.96
N ARG A 106 -5.42 10.48 -2.62
CA ARG A 106 -6.67 10.94 -1.98
C ARG A 106 -7.78 9.89 -2.00
N HIS A 107 -7.53 8.71 -2.57
CA HIS A 107 -8.52 7.65 -2.62
C HIS A 107 -8.80 7.12 -1.22
N HIS A 108 -10.06 6.82 -0.89
CA HIS A 108 -10.45 6.40 0.46
C HIS A 108 -9.84 5.06 0.90
N LEU A 109 -9.42 4.21 -0.05
CA LEU A 109 -8.69 2.96 0.20
C LEU A 109 -7.16 3.12 0.18
N TRP A 110 -6.65 4.34 0.06
CA TRP A 110 -5.22 4.58 0.12
C TRP A 110 -4.71 4.37 1.56
N GLU A 111 -3.69 3.51 1.73
CA GLU A 111 -3.02 3.29 3.01
C GLU A 111 -1.75 4.15 3.11
N VAL A 112 -1.42 4.63 4.31
CA VAL A 112 -0.16 5.35 4.58
C VAL A 112 1.06 4.53 4.14
N GLY A 113 1.01 3.21 4.29
CA GLY A 113 2.05 2.29 3.86
C GLY A 113 2.28 2.28 2.34
N PHE A 114 1.35 2.76 1.51
CA PHE A 114 1.53 2.84 0.06
C PHE A 114 2.36 4.05 -0.38
N HIS A 115 2.66 4.98 0.54
CA HIS A 115 3.51 6.13 0.23
C HIS A 115 4.91 5.68 -0.20
N PRO A 116 5.54 6.29 -1.24
CA PRO A 116 6.86 5.89 -1.72
C PRO A 116 7.96 5.95 -0.65
N ALA A 117 7.82 6.89 0.30
CA ALA A 117 8.72 7.04 1.44
C ALA A 117 8.42 6.11 2.63
N ALA A 118 7.47 5.18 2.52
CA ALA A 118 7.17 4.21 3.57
C ALA A 118 8.22 3.08 3.58
N ILE A 119 9.32 3.33 4.28
CA ILE A 119 10.48 2.41 4.41
C ILE A 119 10.37 1.48 5.62
N THR A 120 9.53 1.80 6.61
CA THR A 120 9.30 0.99 7.82
C THR A 120 7.81 0.96 8.16
N GLY A 121 7.40 -0.04 8.94
CA GLY A 121 6.05 -0.07 9.51
C GLY A 121 5.74 1.16 10.36
N PRO A 122 4.44 1.42 10.65
CA PRO A 122 4.08 2.43 11.62
C PRO A 122 4.86 2.15 12.90
N ILE A 123 5.67 3.11 13.33
CA ILE A 123 6.39 3.05 14.60
C ILE A 123 5.31 3.10 15.67
N ASP A 124 5.21 2.08 16.53
CA ASP A 124 4.40 2.17 17.73
C ASP A 124 5.02 3.27 18.62
N PRO A 125 4.34 4.40 18.87
CA PRO A 125 4.88 5.45 19.73
C PRO A 125 5.10 4.98 21.16
N LEU A 126 4.60 3.79 21.56
CA LEU A 126 4.85 3.22 22.88
C LEU A 126 6.28 2.66 23.08
N HIS A 127 7.03 2.39 22.00
CA HIS A 127 8.39 1.84 22.08
C HIS A 127 9.52 2.84 21.73
N ALA A 128 9.19 4.11 21.48
CA ALA A 128 10.17 5.16 21.21
C ALA A 128 10.71 5.86 22.49
N ALA A 129 10.42 5.31 23.68
CA ALA A 129 10.72 5.92 24.97
C ALA A 129 11.43 4.94 25.94
N ASP A 130 12.48 4.26 25.47
CA ASP A 130 13.49 3.62 26.33
C ASP A 130 14.88 4.21 26.06
#